data_AF-A0A914BDH2-F1
#
_entry.id   AF-A0A914BDH2-F1
#
_cell.length_a   1.000
_cell.length_b   1.000
_cell.length_c   1.000
_cell.angle_alpha   90.00
_cell.angle_beta   90.00
_cell.angle_gamma   90.00
#
_symmetry.space_group_name_H-M   'P 1'
#
loop_
_entity.id
_entity.type
_entity.pdbx_description
1 polymer ?
#
loop_
_entity_poly.entity_id
_entity_poly.type
_entity_poly.pdbx_seq_one_letter_code
_entity_poly.pdbx_strand_id
1 'polypeptide(L)'
;MAESYWRTVTLCHAGQEYSVTLDGPSAARLLSGDVEFAERVLENVKKTQGETDVSATLPTETVSATLPTETDVSATLPTETESSSTNEVASKYVWTGNKSEAGRKQDRAATFQLLDIVGSDKYRQMFRDDKTRKASIWKQVVVEMKNAGIKLDDDNKTAAHKCDQKYRNLERQYKDFVQYMNTTGKGKKSKPEYYEEMAALWGDKHTVRPVALVDTILPQVVTAPEEANMPESVRPKPSVAKKRKSKSSEIVEILGKMQKEDHERQTKVIETVEKMSEAINQRHQQQLQEDRAQFQEYVKMHNEKMEMQRRLIEALTSKHS
;
A
#
# COMPACT_ATOMS: atom_id res chain seq x y z
N MET A 1 -22.51 10.47 44.62
CA MET A 1 -23.19 9.25 44.16
C MET A 1 -22.66 8.96 42.76
N ALA A 2 -21.80 7.94 42.62
CA ALA A 2 -21.19 7.57 41.36
C ALA A 2 -22.12 6.58 40.65
N GLU A 3 -22.67 6.99 39.50
CA GLU A 3 -23.48 6.12 38.65
C GLU A 3 -22.60 5.05 38.00
N SER A 4 -22.96 3.81 38.25
CA SER A 4 -22.23 2.60 37.90
C SER A 4 -22.22 2.38 36.38
N TYR A 5 -21.03 2.36 35.77
CA TYR A 5 -20.77 2.31 34.32
C TYR A 5 -20.91 0.88 33.72
N TRP A 6 -21.89 0.10 34.18
CA TRP A 6 -22.07 -1.28 33.70
C TRP A 6 -23.06 -1.29 32.53
N ARG A 7 -22.64 -1.81 31.37
CA ARG A 7 -23.56 -2.15 30.28
C ARG A 7 -23.74 -3.67 30.26
N THR A 8 -24.90 -4.13 30.70
CA THR A 8 -25.36 -5.50 30.47
C THR A 8 -25.97 -5.56 29.08
N VAL A 9 -25.50 -6.48 28.25
CA VAL A 9 -26.08 -6.74 26.92
C VAL A 9 -26.76 -8.10 26.98
N THR A 10 -28.05 -8.12 26.68
CA THR A 10 -28.84 -9.36 26.57
C THR A 10 -28.97 -9.76 25.11
N LEU A 11 -28.70 -11.03 24.83
CA LEU A 11 -28.75 -11.63 23.51
C LEU A 11 -29.68 -12.84 23.56
N CYS A 12 -30.65 -12.90 22.65
CA CYS A 12 -31.54 -14.05 22.52
C CYS A 12 -31.13 -14.91 21.32
N HIS A 13 -30.89 -16.20 21.56
CA HIS A 13 -30.62 -17.18 20.51
C HIS A 13 -31.41 -18.46 20.79
N ALA A 14 -32.13 -18.95 19.77
CA ALA A 14 -32.95 -20.17 19.85
C ALA A 14 -33.98 -20.20 21.01
N GLY A 15 -34.55 -19.05 21.37
CA GLY A 15 -35.53 -18.94 22.45
C GLY A 15 -34.93 -18.97 23.86
N GLN A 16 -33.60 -19.00 23.99
CA GLN A 16 -32.90 -18.81 25.25
C GLN A 16 -32.22 -17.43 25.28
N GLU A 17 -32.35 -16.76 26.42
CA GLU A 17 -31.80 -15.44 26.68
C GLU A 17 -30.49 -15.56 27.47
N TYR A 18 -29.45 -14.90 26.97
CA TYR A 18 -28.11 -14.88 27.55
C TYR A 18 -27.76 -13.44 27.92
N SER A 19 -27.48 -13.18 29.19
CA SER A 19 -27.00 -11.88 29.65
C SER A 19 -25.49 -11.92 29.84
N VAL A 20 -24.79 -10.99 29.20
CA VAL A 20 -23.34 -10.83 29.36
C VAL A 20 -23.07 -9.45 29.93
N THR A 21 -22.46 -9.41 31.11
CA THR A 21 -21.99 -8.19 31.76
C THR A 21 -20.57 -7.94 31.29
N LEU A 22 -20.35 -6.87 30.53
CA LEU A 22 -19.01 -6.51 30.08
C LEU A 22 -18.33 -5.65 31.14
N ASP A 23 -17.21 -6.15 31.66
CA ASP A 23 -16.37 -5.46 32.63
C ASP A 23 -15.65 -4.31 31.91
N GLY A 24 -15.98 -3.06 32.25
CA GLY A 24 -15.27 -1.90 31.73
C GLY A 24 -13.83 -1.89 32.24
N PRO A 25 -12.82 -1.47 31.44
CA PRO A 25 -11.45 -1.38 31.94
C PRO A 25 -11.39 -0.38 33.10
N SER A 26 -11.12 -0.90 34.30
CA SER A 26 -10.87 -0.06 35.49
C SER A 26 -9.75 0.94 35.19
N ALA A 27 -9.88 2.18 35.68
CA ALA A 27 -8.84 3.20 35.55
C ALA A 27 -7.46 2.73 36.07
N ALA A 28 -7.44 1.77 37.01
CA ALA A 28 -6.22 1.12 37.48
C ALA A 28 -5.50 0.27 36.39
N ARG A 29 -6.25 -0.33 35.45
CA ARG A 29 -5.72 -1.14 34.34
C ARG A 29 -5.11 -0.27 33.23
N LEU A 30 -5.63 0.94 33.03
CA LEU A 30 -5.06 1.92 32.11
C LEU A 30 -3.71 2.46 32.62
N LEU A 31 -3.62 2.72 33.92
CA LEU A 31 -2.37 3.19 34.54
C LEU A 31 -1.31 2.08 34.65
N SER A 32 -1.68 0.84 34.97
CA SER A 32 -0.70 -0.26 35.07
C SER A 32 -0.14 -0.67 33.71
N GLY A 33 -0.97 -0.69 32.66
CA GLY A 33 -0.54 -1.04 31.31
C GLY A 33 0.44 -0.03 30.70
N ASP A 34 0.26 1.26 30.98
CA ASP A 34 1.16 2.31 30.51
C ASP A 34 2.49 2.31 31.29
N VAL A 35 2.47 1.96 32.58
CA VAL A 35 3.69 1.82 33.39
C VAL A 35 4.49 0.58 32.97
N GLU A 36 3.84 -0.57 32.77
CA GLU A 36 4.51 -1.79 32.28
C GLU A 36 5.10 -1.59 30.87
N PHE A 37 4.41 -0.84 30.01
CA PHE A 37 4.93 -0.48 28.69
C PHE A 37 6.13 0.46 28.80
N ALA A 38 6.04 1.49 29.65
CA ALA A 38 7.14 2.42 29.88
C ALA A 38 8.38 1.73 30.48
N GLU A 39 8.20 0.81 31.44
CA GLU A 39 9.28 0.02 32.03
C GLU A 39 9.92 -0.91 31.00
N ARG A 40 9.12 -1.58 30.15
CA ARG A 40 9.62 -2.46 29.10
C ARG A 40 10.34 -1.71 27.98
N VAL A 41 9.92 -0.48 27.68
CA VAL A 41 10.64 0.43 26.78
C VAL A 41 11.96 0.89 27.40
N LEU A 42 11.97 1.25 28.69
CA LEU A 42 13.18 1.63 29.43
C LEU A 42 14.18 0.48 29.56
N GLU A 43 13.71 -0.74 29.80
CA GLU A 43 14.53 -1.95 29.87
C GLU A 43 15.19 -2.26 28.51
N ASN A 44 14.44 -2.10 27.41
CA ASN A 44 14.97 -2.25 26.07
C ASN A 44 15.99 -1.16 25.71
N VAL A 45 15.76 0.10 26.12
CA VAL A 45 16.71 1.20 25.90
C VAL A 45 18.00 0.98 26.70
N LYS A 46 17.91 0.50 27.95
CA LYS A 46 19.08 0.13 28.76
C LYS A 46 19.86 -1.03 28.15
N LYS A 47 19.17 -2.04 27.61
CA LYS A 47 19.78 -3.15 26.85
C LYS A 47 20.55 -2.69 25.60
N THR A 48 20.17 -1.56 25.01
CA THR A 48 20.85 -1.01 23.83
C THR A 48 22.03 -0.07 24.18
N GLN A 49 22.22 0.28 25.45
CA GLN A 49 23.26 1.23 25.88
C GLN A 49 24.38 0.62 26.73
N GLY A 50 24.38 -0.68 27.02
CA GLY A 50 25.46 -1.34 27.75
C GLY A 50 25.78 -2.74 27.21
N GLU A 51 27.06 -2.95 26.86
CA GLU A 51 27.75 -4.24 26.63
C GLU A 51 27.32 -4.98 25.33
N THR A 52 28.16 -5.21 24.31
CA THR A 52 29.54 -5.73 24.27
C THR A 52 29.85 -6.71 25.39
N ASP A 53 29.26 -7.92 25.36
CA ASP A 53 30.04 -9.15 25.22
C ASP A 53 29.16 -10.41 25.09
N VAL A 54 29.78 -11.43 24.50
CA VAL A 54 29.44 -12.85 24.34
C VAL A 54 28.26 -13.42 25.15
N SER A 55 27.38 -14.17 24.48
CA SER A 55 27.36 -15.65 24.51
C SER A 55 26.00 -16.22 24.11
N ALA A 56 26.06 -17.24 23.26
CA ALA A 56 24.93 -18.01 22.78
C ALA A 56 24.41 -18.95 23.87
N THR A 57 23.08 -19.02 24.04
CA THR A 57 22.41 -20.20 24.60
C THR A 57 21.00 -20.33 24.03
N LEU A 58 20.78 -21.43 23.31
CA LEU A 58 19.48 -22.01 22.97
C LEU A 58 18.72 -22.40 24.25
N PRO A 59 17.38 -22.54 24.17
CA PRO A 59 16.72 -23.59 24.93
C PRO A 59 16.04 -24.60 24.00
N THR A 60 16.54 -25.82 24.15
CA THR A 60 15.91 -27.11 23.90
C THR A 60 14.74 -27.33 24.87
N GLU A 61 13.94 -28.38 24.60
CA GLU A 61 13.00 -29.06 25.51
C GLU A 61 11.56 -28.48 25.58
N THR A 62 10.47 -29.24 25.59
CA THR A 62 10.30 -30.68 25.78
C THR A 62 8.95 -31.16 25.23
N VAL A 63 8.94 -32.42 24.81
CA VAL A 63 7.83 -33.20 24.29
C VAL A 63 6.84 -33.55 25.41
N SER A 64 5.54 -33.46 25.16
CA SER A 64 4.57 -34.30 25.87
C SER A 64 3.35 -34.57 25.02
N ALA A 65 3.17 -35.86 24.76
CA ALA A 65 2.09 -36.48 24.06
C ALA A 65 0.91 -36.71 25.00
N THR A 66 -0.31 -36.54 24.48
CA THR A 66 -1.48 -37.34 24.85
C THR A 66 -2.53 -37.26 23.73
N LEU A 67 -2.61 -38.33 22.96
CA LEU A 67 -3.83 -38.85 22.31
C LEU A 67 -4.72 -39.48 23.43
N PRO A 68 -6.05 -39.65 23.28
CA PRO A 68 -6.53 -40.63 22.31
C PRO A 68 -7.96 -40.50 21.74
N THR A 69 -8.18 -41.34 20.72
CA THR A 69 -9.41 -42.05 20.30
C THR A 69 -10.55 -41.33 19.57
N GLU A 70 -10.54 -41.52 18.25
CA GLU A 70 -11.58 -42.10 17.37
C GLU A 70 -13.07 -41.94 17.73
N THR A 71 -13.81 -41.32 16.81
CA THR A 71 -15.11 -41.86 16.34
C THR A 71 -15.32 -41.50 14.87
N ASP A 72 -15.53 -42.55 14.09
CA ASP A 72 -15.91 -42.60 12.68
C ASP A 72 -17.43 -42.41 12.54
N VAL A 73 -17.89 -41.56 11.61
CA VAL A 73 -19.14 -41.79 10.86
C VAL A 73 -19.17 -40.98 9.55
N SER A 74 -18.91 -41.70 8.47
CA SER A 74 -19.58 -41.69 7.15
C SER A 74 -20.49 -40.52 6.71
N ALA A 75 -20.13 -40.00 5.52
CA ALA A 75 -20.95 -39.74 4.32
C ALA A 75 -22.27 -38.94 4.42
N THR A 76 -22.35 -37.84 3.64
CA THR A 76 -23.20 -37.70 2.43
C THR A 76 -23.23 -36.24 1.93
N LEU A 77 -22.90 -36.04 0.64
CA LEU A 77 -23.45 -34.98 -0.23
C LEU A 77 -24.88 -35.41 -0.65
N PRO A 78 -25.69 -34.58 -1.35
CA PRO A 78 -25.77 -33.12 -1.40
C PRO A 78 -27.23 -32.65 -1.13
N THR A 79 -27.45 -31.37 -0.81
CA THR A 79 -28.80 -30.79 -0.98
C THR A 79 -28.68 -29.37 -1.50
N GLU A 80 -29.00 -29.27 -2.79
CA GLU A 80 -29.43 -28.05 -3.46
C GLU A 80 -30.61 -27.46 -2.68
N THR A 81 -30.53 -26.18 -2.34
CA THR A 81 -31.75 -25.40 -2.07
C THR A 81 -31.57 -24.06 -2.75
N GLU A 82 -32.40 -23.91 -3.76
CA GLU A 82 -32.59 -22.75 -4.61
C GLU A 82 -32.99 -21.50 -3.81
N SER A 83 -32.97 -20.39 -4.54
CA SER A 83 -33.72 -19.15 -4.32
C SER A 83 -33.06 -18.04 -3.47
N SER A 84 -32.27 -17.22 -4.16
CA SER A 84 -32.56 -15.78 -4.13
C SER A 84 -32.24 -15.16 -5.49
N SER A 85 -33.31 -14.93 -6.26
CA SER A 85 -33.28 -14.20 -7.51
C SER A 85 -32.96 -12.73 -7.23
N THR A 86 -31.73 -12.33 -7.50
CA THR A 86 -31.46 -10.96 -7.95
C THR A 86 -30.90 -11.08 -9.36
N ASN A 87 -31.63 -10.54 -10.33
CA ASN A 87 -31.12 -10.31 -11.67
C ASN A 87 -30.04 -9.22 -11.59
N GLU A 88 -28.90 -9.53 -10.97
CA GLU A 88 -27.67 -8.77 -11.13
C GLU A 88 -27.16 -9.08 -12.53
N VAL A 89 -27.44 -8.18 -13.48
CA VAL A 89 -26.81 -8.24 -14.79
C VAL A 89 -25.32 -8.00 -14.58
N ALA A 90 -24.56 -9.09 -14.46
CA ALA A 90 -23.12 -9.06 -14.47
C ALA A 90 -22.67 -8.31 -15.71
N SER A 91 -21.71 -7.40 -15.54
CA SER A 91 -21.19 -6.65 -16.68
C SER A 91 -20.64 -7.63 -17.70
N LYS A 92 -20.92 -7.38 -18.98
CA LYS A 92 -20.47 -8.26 -20.07
C LYS A 92 -18.95 -8.50 -20.04
N TYR A 93 -18.19 -7.53 -19.51
CA TYR A 93 -16.73 -7.54 -19.50
C TYR A 93 -16.14 -7.33 -18.10
N VAL A 94 -15.01 -7.96 -17.85
CA VAL A 94 -14.27 -7.84 -16.58
C VAL A 94 -13.59 -6.49 -16.42
N TRP A 95 -13.40 -6.07 -15.17
CA TRP A 95 -12.75 -4.83 -14.73
C TRP A 95 -13.40 -3.56 -15.29
N THR A 96 -14.71 -3.59 -15.48
CA THR A 96 -15.52 -2.45 -15.95
C THR A 96 -16.09 -1.61 -14.80
N GLY A 97 -15.68 -1.87 -13.55
CA GLY A 97 -16.12 -1.13 -12.37
C GLY A 97 -17.52 -1.49 -11.88
N ASN A 98 -18.04 -2.67 -12.27
CA ASN A 98 -19.32 -3.15 -11.79
C ASN A 98 -19.23 -3.45 -10.28
N LYS A 99 -20.16 -2.90 -9.50
CA LYS A 99 -20.24 -3.09 -8.04
C LYS A 99 -21.04 -4.33 -7.65
N SER A 100 -21.65 -5.01 -8.63
CA SER A 100 -22.41 -6.23 -8.41
C SER A 100 -21.55 -7.32 -7.78
N GLU A 101 -22.15 -8.18 -6.95
CA GLU A 101 -21.42 -9.28 -6.32
C GLU A 101 -20.96 -10.30 -7.36
N ALA A 102 -21.82 -10.62 -8.33
CA ALA A 102 -21.47 -11.48 -9.46
C ALA A 102 -20.31 -10.89 -10.29
N GLY A 103 -20.30 -9.57 -10.50
CA GLY A 103 -19.24 -8.86 -11.21
C GLY A 103 -17.92 -8.89 -10.45
N ARG A 104 -17.94 -8.68 -9.13
CA ARG A 104 -16.75 -8.80 -8.27
C ARG A 104 -16.17 -10.21 -8.28
N LYS A 105 -17.01 -11.25 -8.23
CA LYS A 105 -16.57 -12.65 -8.33
C LYS A 105 -15.91 -12.93 -9.68
N GLN A 106 -16.47 -12.42 -10.77
CA GLN A 106 -15.89 -12.55 -12.11
C GLN A 106 -14.55 -11.81 -12.24
N ASP A 107 -14.46 -10.59 -11.71
CA ASP A 107 -13.23 -9.79 -11.70
C ASP A 107 -12.12 -10.44 -10.87
N ARG A 108 -12.49 -11.09 -9.76
CA ARG A 108 -11.58 -11.86 -8.91
C ARG A 108 -11.03 -13.08 -9.67
N ALA A 109 -11.91 -13.88 -10.26
CA ALA A 109 -11.51 -15.03 -11.08
C ALA A 109 -10.61 -14.60 -12.25
N ALA A 110 -10.95 -13.52 -12.94
CA ALA A 110 -10.15 -12.99 -14.04
C ALA A 110 -8.78 -12.46 -13.58
N THR A 111 -8.71 -11.87 -12.38
CA THR A 111 -7.44 -11.41 -11.79
C THR A 111 -6.53 -12.59 -11.45
N PHE A 112 -7.08 -13.67 -10.89
CA PHE A 112 -6.31 -14.89 -10.65
C PHE A 112 -5.75 -15.48 -11.94
N GLN A 113 -6.58 -15.62 -12.97
CA GLN A 113 -6.12 -16.16 -14.25
C GLN A 113 -5.04 -15.28 -14.91
N LEU A 114 -5.16 -13.95 -14.77
CA LEU A 114 -4.13 -13.03 -15.25
C LEU A 114 -2.79 -13.28 -14.54
N LEU A 115 -2.80 -13.41 -13.21
CA LEU A 115 -1.60 -13.67 -12.42
C LEU A 115 -0.99 -15.04 -12.73
N ASP A 116 -1.82 -16.06 -12.93
CA ASP A 116 -1.40 -17.42 -13.30
C ASP A 116 -0.69 -17.43 -14.67
N ILE A 117 -1.32 -16.85 -15.70
CA ILE A 117 -0.74 -16.77 -17.06
C ILE A 117 0.57 -15.98 -17.04
N VAL A 118 0.57 -14.78 -16.46
CA VAL A 118 1.77 -13.92 -16.42
C VAL A 118 2.86 -14.54 -15.52
N GLY A 119 2.46 -15.32 -14.52
CA GLY A 119 3.33 -16.05 -13.62
C GLY A 119 3.99 -17.28 -14.23
N SER A 120 3.46 -17.82 -15.32
CA SER A 120 4.07 -18.96 -15.99
C SER A 120 5.47 -18.63 -16.56
N ASP A 121 6.36 -19.63 -16.56
CA ASP A 121 7.74 -19.46 -17.02
C ASP A 121 7.84 -18.93 -18.46
N LYS A 122 6.89 -19.32 -19.31
CA LYS A 122 6.73 -18.83 -20.69
C LYS A 122 6.70 -17.30 -20.74
N TYR A 123 5.78 -16.68 -19.99
CA TYR A 123 5.63 -15.24 -20.01
C TYR A 123 6.74 -14.54 -19.23
N ARG A 124 7.22 -15.13 -18.13
CA ARG A 124 8.38 -14.58 -17.39
C ARG A 124 9.63 -14.48 -18.27
N GLN A 125 9.88 -15.48 -19.13
CA GLN A 125 11.00 -15.45 -20.06
C GLN A 125 10.79 -14.41 -21.17
N MET A 126 9.58 -14.32 -21.73
CA MET A 126 9.24 -13.29 -22.73
C MET A 126 9.40 -11.87 -22.17
N PHE A 127 8.97 -11.62 -20.92
CA PHE A 127 9.14 -10.31 -20.29
C PHE A 127 10.60 -9.94 -19.97
N ARG A 128 11.52 -10.92 -19.94
CA ARG A 128 12.97 -10.70 -19.82
C ARG A 128 13.64 -10.46 -21.17
N ASP A 129 13.05 -10.95 -22.27
CA ASP A 129 13.61 -10.77 -23.60
C ASP A 129 13.31 -9.36 -24.13
N ASP A 130 14.34 -8.53 -24.22
CA ASP A 130 14.26 -7.15 -24.72
C ASP A 130 13.91 -7.06 -26.21
N LYS A 131 14.05 -8.17 -26.96
CA LYS A 131 13.69 -8.22 -28.39
C LYS A 131 12.19 -8.25 -28.60
N THR A 132 11.44 -8.81 -27.65
CA THR A 132 9.98 -8.90 -27.78
C THR A 132 9.32 -7.61 -27.29
N ARG A 133 8.54 -6.97 -28.16
CA ARG A 133 7.78 -5.78 -27.75
C ARG A 133 6.76 -6.18 -26.68
N LYS A 134 6.81 -5.57 -25.50
CA LYS A 134 5.85 -5.81 -24.39
C LYS A 134 4.38 -5.76 -24.83
N ALA A 135 4.04 -4.86 -25.75
CA ALA A 135 2.69 -4.77 -26.33
C ALA A 135 2.25 -6.06 -27.05
N SER A 136 3.17 -6.80 -27.65
CA SER A 136 2.90 -8.10 -28.28
C SER A 136 2.67 -9.18 -27.23
N ILE A 137 3.46 -9.18 -26.15
CA ILE A 137 3.31 -10.13 -25.04
C ILE A 137 1.92 -9.99 -24.43
N TRP A 138 1.48 -8.77 -24.14
CA TRP A 138 0.15 -8.52 -23.57
C TRP A 138 -1.00 -8.94 -24.51
N LYS A 139 -0.83 -8.82 -25.83
CA LYS A 139 -1.80 -9.37 -26.78
C LYS A 139 -1.89 -10.90 -26.70
N GLN A 140 -0.76 -11.59 -26.51
CA GLN A 140 -0.77 -13.04 -26.32
C GLN A 140 -1.45 -13.42 -25.01
N VAL A 141 -1.20 -12.68 -23.93
CA VAL A 141 -1.89 -12.89 -22.63
C VAL A 141 -3.41 -12.78 -22.79
N VAL A 142 -3.91 -11.79 -23.55
CA VAL A 142 -5.34 -11.65 -23.83
C VAL A 142 -5.91 -12.86 -24.55
N VAL A 143 -5.18 -13.43 -25.52
CA VAL A 143 -5.62 -14.62 -26.24
C VAL A 143 -5.73 -15.81 -25.28
N GLU A 144 -4.73 -16.03 -24.43
CA GLU A 144 -4.79 -17.09 -23.39
C GLU A 144 -5.96 -16.86 -22.42
N MET A 145 -6.20 -15.61 -21.99
CA MET A 145 -7.34 -15.29 -21.11
C MET A 145 -8.70 -15.53 -21.78
N LYS A 146 -8.84 -15.21 -23.07
CA LYS A 146 -10.05 -15.50 -23.85
C LYS A 146 -10.23 -17.02 -24.01
N ASN A 147 -9.15 -17.77 -24.23
CA ASN A 147 -9.17 -19.23 -24.31
C ASN A 147 -9.58 -19.87 -22.97
N ALA A 148 -9.25 -19.24 -21.84
CA ALA A 148 -9.72 -19.63 -20.51
C ALA A 148 -11.21 -19.27 -20.25
N GLY A 149 -11.93 -18.74 -21.23
CA GLY A 149 -13.35 -18.40 -21.12
C GLY A 149 -13.65 -17.05 -20.47
N ILE A 150 -12.63 -16.19 -20.25
CA ILE A 150 -12.84 -14.88 -19.65
C ILE A 150 -13.33 -13.88 -20.70
N LYS A 151 -14.45 -13.22 -20.38
CA LYS A 151 -15.02 -12.17 -21.23
C LYS A 151 -14.25 -10.85 -21.07
N LEU A 152 -13.26 -10.66 -21.93
CA LEU A 152 -12.52 -9.41 -22.14
C LEU A 152 -13.12 -8.62 -23.30
N ASP A 153 -12.71 -7.35 -23.48
CA ASP A 153 -13.12 -6.53 -24.62
C ASP A 153 -12.91 -7.25 -25.96
N ASP A 154 -13.78 -6.95 -26.92
CA ASP A 154 -13.72 -7.57 -28.25
C ASP A 154 -12.41 -7.21 -28.97
N ASP A 155 -11.94 -5.97 -28.84
CA ASP A 155 -10.64 -5.54 -29.34
C ASP A 155 -9.48 -6.05 -28.45
N ASN A 156 -8.61 -6.86 -29.06
CA ASN A 156 -7.43 -7.39 -28.40
C ASN A 156 -6.46 -6.28 -27.96
N LYS A 157 -6.43 -5.13 -28.63
CA LYS A 157 -5.54 -4.02 -28.25
C LYS A 157 -6.01 -3.32 -26.98
N THR A 158 -7.30 -3.01 -26.86
CA THR A 158 -7.85 -2.44 -25.61
C THR A 158 -7.81 -3.43 -24.47
N ALA A 159 -8.15 -4.70 -24.73
CA ALA A 159 -8.04 -5.76 -23.74
C ALA A 159 -6.60 -5.92 -23.22
N ALA A 160 -5.60 -5.85 -24.10
CA ALA A 160 -4.19 -5.97 -23.72
C ALA A 160 -3.76 -4.80 -22.83
N HIS A 161 -4.20 -3.58 -23.16
CA HIS A 161 -3.95 -2.41 -22.34
C HIS A 161 -4.61 -2.52 -20.95
N LYS A 162 -5.85 -3.04 -20.88
CA LYS A 162 -6.52 -3.30 -19.59
C LYS A 162 -5.78 -4.35 -18.75
N CYS A 163 -5.28 -5.43 -19.36
CA CYS A 163 -4.48 -6.44 -18.67
C CYS A 163 -3.18 -5.84 -18.10
N ASP A 164 -2.46 -5.08 -18.92
CA ASP A 164 -1.23 -4.38 -18.49
C ASP A 164 -1.52 -3.39 -17.35
N GLN A 165 -2.57 -2.58 -17.47
CA GLN A 165 -2.98 -1.63 -16.44
C GLN A 165 -3.36 -2.34 -15.13
N LYS A 166 -4.14 -3.41 -15.21
CA LYS A 166 -4.54 -4.21 -14.03
C LYS A 166 -3.31 -4.81 -13.35
N TYR A 167 -2.39 -5.39 -14.12
CA TYR A 167 -1.15 -5.97 -13.61
C TYR A 167 -0.27 -4.93 -12.92
N ARG A 168 -0.05 -3.76 -13.53
CA ARG A 168 0.72 -2.66 -12.91
C ARG A 168 0.08 -2.14 -11.63
N ASN A 169 -1.26 -2.05 -11.59
CA ASN A 169 -1.98 -1.65 -10.39
C ASN A 169 -1.77 -2.64 -9.24
N LEU A 170 -1.81 -3.96 -9.53
CA LEU A 170 -1.51 -5.01 -8.56
C LEU A 170 -0.05 -4.92 -8.06
N GLU A 171 0.89 -4.76 -8.99
CA GLU A 171 2.31 -4.60 -8.65
C GLU A 171 2.55 -3.39 -7.74
N ARG A 172 1.90 -2.26 -8.02
CA ARG A 172 1.96 -1.06 -7.18
C ARG A 172 1.39 -1.31 -5.79
N GLN A 173 0.19 -1.89 -5.70
CA GLN A 173 -0.45 -2.19 -4.42
C GLN A 173 0.42 -3.10 -3.54
N TYR A 174 1.07 -4.09 -4.14
CA TYR A 174 1.99 -4.98 -3.45
C TYR A 174 3.22 -4.21 -2.94
N LYS A 175 3.88 -3.42 -3.79
CA LYS A 175 5.04 -2.60 -3.42
C LYS A 175 4.72 -1.61 -2.31
N ASP A 176 3.60 -0.89 -2.43
CA ASP A 176 3.15 0.09 -1.44
C ASP A 176 2.87 -0.58 -0.08
N PHE A 177 2.33 -1.80 -0.09
CA PHE A 177 2.10 -2.56 1.13
C PHE A 177 3.40 -3.04 1.78
N VAL A 178 4.34 -3.58 1.00
CA VAL A 178 5.64 -4.02 1.54
C VAL A 178 6.44 -2.82 2.08
N GLN A 179 6.47 -1.71 1.36
CA GLN A 179 7.13 -0.48 1.81
C GLN A 179 6.50 0.04 3.10
N TYR A 180 5.17 0.01 3.21
CA TYR A 180 4.47 0.39 4.43
C TYR A 180 4.86 -0.51 5.61
N MET A 181 4.91 -1.83 5.41
CA MET A 181 5.32 -2.77 6.45
C MET A 181 6.78 -2.62 6.88
N ASN A 182 7.65 -2.19 5.98
CA ASN A 182 9.07 -1.93 6.28
C ASN A 182 9.32 -0.55 6.92
N THR A 183 8.32 0.33 6.99
CA THR A 183 8.47 1.65 7.60
C THR A 183 8.10 1.57 9.09
N THR A 184 9.10 1.64 9.97
CA THR A 184 8.90 1.60 11.43
C THR A 184 8.01 2.76 11.90
N GLY A 185 7.12 2.48 12.86
CA GLY A 185 6.26 3.50 13.49
C GLY A 185 4.91 3.76 12.80
N LYS A 186 4.58 3.03 11.71
CA LYS A 186 3.22 3.04 11.16
C LYS A 186 2.43 1.84 11.69
N GLY A 187 1.15 2.05 11.99
CA GLY A 187 0.25 1.03 12.55
C GLY A 187 0.02 -0.17 11.63
N LYS A 188 -0.91 -1.06 11.99
CA LYS A 188 -1.22 -2.24 11.16
C LYS A 188 -2.05 -1.84 9.92
N LYS A 189 -1.62 -2.23 8.72
CA LYS A 189 -2.40 -2.11 7.48
C LYS A 189 -2.90 -3.48 7.03
N SER A 190 -4.13 -3.52 6.50
CA SER A 190 -4.74 -4.75 5.99
C SER A 190 -3.95 -5.32 4.80
N LYS A 191 -3.81 -6.64 4.76
CA LYS A 191 -3.13 -7.39 3.69
C LYS A 191 -3.93 -7.25 2.38
N PRO A 192 -3.30 -6.89 1.25
CA PRO A 192 -3.97 -6.84 -0.05
C PRO A 192 -4.61 -8.18 -0.40
N GLU A 193 -5.74 -8.15 -1.11
CA GLU A 193 -6.59 -9.31 -1.41
C GLU A 193 -5.86 -10.44 -2.15
N TYR A 194 -4.84 -10.11 -2.95
CA TYR A 194 -4.04 -11.06 -3.76
C TYR A 194 -2.58 -11.13 -3.31
N TYR A 195 -2.31 -10.83 -2.04
CA TYR A 195 -0.93 -10.66 -1.57
C TYR A 195 -0.08 -11.91 -1.75
N GLU A 196 -0.63 -13.11 -1.55
CA GLU A 196 0.17 -14.35 -1.59
C GLU A 196 0.62 -14.67 -3.01
N GLU A 197 -0.27 -14.51 -3.98
CA GLU A 197 0.00 -14.69 -5.40
C GLU A 197 0.97 -13.63 -5.92
N MET A 198 0.78 -12.38 -5.47
CA MET A 198 1.70 -11.28 -5.78
C MET A 198 3.09 -11.49 -5.14
N ALA A 199 3.15 -12.02 -3.91
CA ALA A 199 4.39 -12.35 -3.23
C ALA A 199 5.13 -13.51 -3.89
N ALA A 200 4.43 -14.53 -4.39
CA ALA A 200 5.05 -15.61 -5.16
C ALA A 200 5.72 -15.10 -6.45
N LEU A 201 5.14 -14.09 -7.10
CA LEU A 201 5.66 -13.52 -8.35
C LEU A 201 6.80 -12.51 -8.15
N TRP A 202 6.75 -11.73 -7.07
CA TRP A 202 7.63 -10.57 -6.86
C TRP A 202 8.39 -10.55 -5.53
N GLY A 203 8.16 -11.49 -4.62
CA GLY A 203 8.77 -11.55 -3.29
C GLY A 203 10.30 -11.54 -3.29
N ASP A 204 10.90 -12.18 -4.29
CA ASP A 204 12.36 -12.27 -4.43
C ASP A 204 12.99 -11.13 -5.26
N LYS A 205 12.19 -10.20 -5.79
CA LYS A 205 12.73 -9.08 -6.56
C LYS A 205 13.36 -8.05 -5.62
N HIS A 206 14.63 -7.73 -5.87
CA HIS A 206 15.41 -6.66 -5.19
C HIS A 206 14.74 -5.27 -5.25
N THR A 207 13.77 -5.05 -6.13
CA THR A 207 12.95 -3.83 -6.16
C THR A 207 11.99 -3.70 -4.98
N VAL A 208 11.60 -4.82 -4.35
CA VAL A 208 10.62 -4.87 -3.26
C VAL A 208 11.30 -4.84 -1.90
N ARG A 209 12.50 -5.42 -1.80
CA ARG A 209 13.39 -5.29 -0.66
C ARG A 209 14.67 -4.60 -1.12
N PRO A 210 14.72 -3.26 -1.13
CA PRO A 210 15.99 -2.59 -1.29
C PRO A 210 16.90 -3.07 -0.16
N VAL A 211 17.98 -3.77 -0.51
CA VAL A 211 19.05 -4.10 0.43
C VAL A 211 19.48 -2.75 0.99
N ALA A 212 19.31 -2.56 2.29
CA ALA A 212 19.71 -1.34 2.96
C ALA A 212 21.15 -1.02 2.54
N LEU A 213 21.32 0.06 1.77
CA LEU A 213 22.62 0.62 1.49
C LEU A 213 23.08 1.16 2.83
N VAL A 214 23.88 0.35 3.53
CA VAL A 214 24.61 0.79 4.71
C VAL A 214 25.46 1.96 4.25
N ASP A 215 25.16 3.15 4.78
CA ASP A 215 25.91 4.38 4.52
C ASP A 215 27.40 4.09 4.72
N THR A 216 28.13 3.99 3.63
CA THR A 216 29.59 3.89 3.65
C THR A 216 30.14 5.29 3.88
N ILE A 217 29.85 5.88 5.04
CA ILE A 217 30.60 7.02 5.56
C ILE A 217 31.82 6.42 6.26
N LEU A 218 32.76 5.94 5.46
CA LEU A 218 34.16 5.85 5.87
C LEU A 218 34.89 7.00 5.18
N PRO A 219 35.57 7.89 5.92
CA PRO A 219 36.33 8.97 5.31
C PRO A 219 37.49 8.36 4.53
N GLN A 220 37.41 8.41 3.19
CA GLN A 220 38.55 8.13 2.35
C GLN A 220 39.60 9.23 2.56
N VAL A 221 40.72 8.82 3.14
CA VAL A 221 41.95 9.59 3.18
C VAL A 221 42.40 9.84 1.75
N VAL A 222 42.54 11.13 1.43
CA VAL A 222 43.06 11.66 0.18
C VAL A 222 44.54 11.34 0.08
N THR A 223 44.93 10.54 -0.92
CA THR A 223 46.30 10.54 -1.45
C THR A 223 46.25 10.34 -2.96
N ALA A 224 46.26 11.45 -3.70
CA ALA A 224 46.98 11.59 -4.97
C ALA A 224 48.41 12.07 -4.61
N PRO A 225 49.48 11.85 -5.41
CA PRO A 225 49.50 12.06 -6.86
C PRO A 225 50.35 11.07 -7.68
N GLU A 226 50.28 11.14 -9.01
CA GLU A 226 51.40 11.50 -9.90
C GLU A 226 51.19 10.99 -11.34
N GLU A 227 51.63 11.83 -12.27
CA GLU A 227 51.45 11.81 -13.71
C GLU A 227 52.17 10.67 -14.45
N ALA A 228 51.70 10.31 -15.66
CA ALA A 228 52.49 10.48 -16.89
C ALA A 228 51.84 9.83 -18.14
N ASN A 229 51.90 10.58 -19.23
CA ASN A 229 52.19 10.17 -20.62
C ASN A 229 51.10 9.65 -21.59
N MET A 230 50.84 10.51 -22.59
CA MET A 230 50.40 10.26 -23.99
C MET A 230 51.47 9.43 -24.80
N PRO A 231 51.24 8.88 -26.03
CA PRO A 231 50.62 9.49 -27.26
C PRO A 231 49.61 8.59 -28.03
N GLU A 232 48.57 9.14 -28.68
CA GLU A 232 48.49 9.60 -30.09
C GLU A 232 48.86 8.57 -31.17
N SER A 233 47.86 8.11 -31.95
CA SER A 233 48.06 7.34 -33.18
C SER A 233 47.04 7.72 -34.25
N VAL A 234 47.57 8.37 -35.28
CA VAL A 234 46.96 8.86 -36.53
C VAL A 234 46.69 7.72 -37.52
N ARG A 235 45.54 7.71 -38.24
CA ARG A 235 45.43 7.38 -39.70
C ARG A 235 43.99 7.48 -40.29
N PRO A 236 43.78 7.52 -41.63
CA PRO A 236 43.38 8.74 -42.36
C PRO A 236 42.03 8.67 -43.12
N LYS A 237 41.61 9.83 -43.66
CA LYS A 237 40.49 10.06 -44.60
C LYS A 237 40.76 9.43 -45.99
N PRO A 238 39.70 9.17 -46.80
CA PRO A 238 39.36 10.09 -47.90
C PRO A 238 37.83 10.32 -48.04
N SER A 239 37.32 11.54 -48.15
CA SER A 239 37.23 12.37 -49.38
C SER A 239 36.45 11.71 -50.53
N VAL A 240 35.12 11.86 -50.55
CA VAL A 240 34.36 12.06 -51.80
C VAL A 240 33.26 13.10 -51.56
N ALA A 241 33.42 14.25 -52.20
CA ALA A 241 32.44 15.32 -52.23
C ALA A 241 31.23 14.96 -53.11
N LYS A 242 30.03 15.04 -52.56
CA LYS A 242 28.79 15.27 -53.33
C LYS A 242 28.01 16.40 -52.67
N LYS A 243 28.15 17.62 -53.22
CA LYS A 243 27.26 18.75 -52.98
C LYS A 243 25.84 18.36 -53.41
N ARG A 244 24.94 18.13 -52.46
CA ARG A 244 23.49 18.15 -52.70
C ARG A 244 22.92 19.43 -52.11
N LYS A 245 22.27 20.22 -52.96
CA LYS A 245 21.62 21.49 -52.61
C LYS A 245 20.55 21.26 -51.54
N SER A 246 20.51 22.22 -50.62
CA SER A 246 19.81 22.31 -49.36
C SER A 246 18.28 22.26 -49.45
N LYS A 247 17.67 21.20 -48.89
CA LYS A 247 16.31 21.23 -48.30
C LYS A 247 16.35 21.37 -46.77
N SER A 248 17.53 21.67 -46.22
CA SER A 248 17.81 21.72 -44.77
C SER A 248 17.19 22.92 -44.06
N SER A 249 16.86 24.01 -44.77
CA SER A 249 16.36 25.24 -44.14
C SER A 249 14.91 25.10 -43.64
N GLU A 250 14.08 24.37 -44.38
CA GLU A 250 12.65 24.24 -44.07
C GLU A 250 12.39 23.25 -42.93
N ILE A 251 13.17 22.16 -42.87
CA ILE A 251 13.09 21.18 -41.78
C ILE A 251 13.59 21.78 -40.45
N VAL A 252 14.59 22.66 -40.49
CA VAL A 252 15.11 23.36 -39.30
C VAL A 252 14.09 24.38 -38.77
N GLU A 253 13.37 25.09 -39.64
CA GLU A 253 12.28 25.98 -39.21
C GLU A 253 11.09 25.22 -38.60
N ILE A 254 10.72 24.06 -39.16
CA ILE A 254 9.64 23.22 -38.63
C ILE A 254 10.00 22.67 -37.24
N LEU A 255 11.25 22.21 -37.05
CA LEU A 255 11.76 21.77 -35.75
C LEU A 255 11.79 22.90 -34.72
N GLY A 256 12.18 24.11 -35.12
CA GLY A 256 12.19 25.29 -34.25
C GLY A 256 10.78 25.71 -33.79
N LYS A 257 9.78 25.63 -34.68
CA LYS A 257 8.38 25.91 -34.35
C LYS A 257 7.80 24.86 -33.39
N MET A 258 8.10 23.58 -33.62
CA MET A 258 7.65 22.47 -32.76
C MET A 258 8.25 22.55 -31.35
N GLN A 259 9.54 22.86 -31.23
CA GLN A 259 10.19 23.05 -29.92
C GLN A 259 9.63 24.24 -29.13
N LYS A 260 9.27 25.32 -29.84
CA LYS A 260 8.66 26.50 -29.20
C LYS A 260 7.24 26.23 -28.71
N GLU A 261 6.44 25.50 -29.49
CA GLU A 261 5.10 25.06 -29.08
C GLU A 261 5.15 24.07 -27.90
N ASP A 262 6.09 23.12 -27.91
CA ASP A 262 6.27 22.18 -26.80
C ASP A 262 6.70 22.89 -25.52
N HIS A 263 7.58 23.88 -25.61
CA HIS A 263 7.99 24.68 -24.45
C HIS A 263 6.84 25.53 -23.91
N GLU A 264 6.01 26.14 -24.78
CA GLU A 264 4.83 26.90 -24.36
C GLU A 264 3.73 26.01 -23.74
N ARG A 265 3.56 24.78 -24.25
CA ARG A 265 2.67 23.80 -23.61
C ARG A 265 3.20 23.41 -22.23
N GLN A 266 4.52 23.23 -22.10
CA GLN A 266 5.15 22.86 -20.84
C GLN A 266 5.03 23.96 -19.79
N THR A 267 5.22 25.23 -20.15
CA THR A 267 5.07 26.35 -19.21
C THR A 267 3.64 26.51 -18.71
N LYS A 268 2.63 26.35 -19.59
CA LYS A 268 1.20 26.36 -19.19
C LYS A 268 0.86 25.21 -18.24
N VAL A 269 1.43 24.02 -18.47
CA VAL A 269 1.26 22.88 -17.54
C VAL A 269 1.92 23.18 -16.19
N ILE A 270 3.11 23.77 -16.17
CA ILE A 270 3.79 24.15 -14.91
C ILE A 270 2.95 25.18 -14.15
N GLU A 271 2.48 26.23 -14.81
CA GLU A 271 1.65 27.28 -14.19
C GLU A 271 0.34 26.72 -13.61
N THR A 272 -0.30 25.78 -14.30
CA THR A 272 -1.54 25.14 -13.80
C THR A 272 -1.27 24.23 -12.60
N VAL A 273 -0.14 23.52 -12.59
CA VAL A 273 0.27 22.70 -11.44
C VAL A 273 0.62 23.58 -10.23
N GLU A 274 1.30 24.70 -10.44
CA GLU A 274 1.61 25.66 -9.37
C GLU A 274 0.33 26.25 -8.76
N LYS A 275 -0.62 26.70 -9.59
CA LYS A 275 -1.94 27.17 -9.11
C LYS A 275 -2.69 26.10 -8.31
N MET A 276 -2.62 24.84 -8.73
CA MET A 276 -3.25 23.73 -8.01
C MET A 276 -2.55 23.46 -6.67
N SER A 277 -1.22 23.50 -6.63
CA SER A 277 -0.41 23.37 -5.41
C SER A 277 -0.75 24.47 -4.39
N GLU A 278 -0.83 25.72 -4.85
CA GLU A 278 -1.22 26.86 -4.02
C GLU A 278 -2.64 26.68 -3.44
N ALA A 279 -3.60 26.25 -4.25
CA ALA A 279 -4.96 25.99 -3.79
C ALA A 279 -5.03 24.88 -2.72
N ILE A 280 -4.23 23.81 -2.88
CA ILE A 280 -4.12 22.73 -1.89
C ILE A 280 -3.54 23.27 -0.57
N ASN A 281 -2.46 24.05 -0.66
CA ASN A 281 -1.82 24.63 0.52
C ASN A 281 -2.74 25.62 1.25
N GLN A 282 -3.48 26.45 0.52
CA GLN A 282 -4.47 27.37 1.11
C GLN A 282 -5.59 26.61 1.83
N ARG A 283 -6.13 25.56 1.21
CA ARG A 283 -7.16 24.71 1.84
C ARG A 283 -6.65 24.03 3.10
N HIS A 284 -5.40 23.57 3.08
CA HIS A 284 -4.78 22.97 4.26
C HIS A 284 -4.61 23.99 5.40
N GLN A 285 -4.20 25.22 5.09
CA GLN A 285 -4.09 26.28 6.10
C GLN A 285 -5.46 26.68 6.68
N GLN A 286 -6.51 26.75 5.86
CA GLN A 286 -7.86 27.01 6.33
C GLN A 286 -8.33 25.92 7.31
N GLN A 287 -8.09 24.65 6.97
CA GLN A 287 -8.43 23.53 7.85
C GLN A 287 -7.73 23.64 9.21
N LEU A 288 -6.45 24.00 9.25
CA LEU A 288 -5.71 24.21 10.50
C LEU A 288 -6.27 25.38 11.32
N GLN A 289 -6.77 26.44 10.66
CA GLN A 289 -7.41 27.57 11.34
C GLN A 289 -8.76 27.17 11.93
N GLU A 290 -9.57 26.41 11.18
CA GLU A 290 -10.86 25.88 11.65
C GLU A 290 -10.67 24.94 12.84
N ASP A 291 -9.74 23.99 12.75
CA ASP A 291 -9.42 23.06 13.84
C ASP A 291 -8.94 23.83 15.10
N ARG A 292 -8.13 24.87 14.92
CA ARG A 292 -7.67 25.74 16.02
C ARG A 292 -8.83 26.50 16.65
N ALA A 293 -9.76 27.03 15.85
CA ALA A 293 -10.92 27.76 16.35
C ALA A 293 -11.87 26.84 17.12
N GLN A 294 -12.15 25.64 16.58
CA GLN A 294 -12.95 24.62 17.26
C GLN A 294 -12.34 24.21 18.60
N PHE A 295 -11.01 24.02 18.65
CA PHE A 295 -10.32 23.71 19.89
C PHE A 295 -10.45 24.84 20.92
N GLN A 296 -10.30 26.10 20.49
CA GLN A 296 -10.48 27.25 21.39
C GLN A 296 -11.91 27.35 21.93
N GLU A 297 -12.91 27.10 21.09
CA GLU A 297 -14.32 27.08 21.50
C GLU A 297 -14.59 25.96 22.51
N TYR A 298 -14.04 24.77 22.26
CA TYR A 298 -14.11 23.64 23.19
C TYR A 298 -13.49 23.99 24.56
N VAL A 299 -12.29 24.60 24.58
CA VAL A 299 -11.63 25.03 25.82
C VAL A 299 -12.47 26.07 26.56
N LYS A 300 -13.09 27.01 25.85
CA LYS A 300 -13.97 28.01 26.43
C LYS A 300 -15.18 27.37 27.11
N MET A 301 -15.90 26.48 26.40
CA MET A 301 -17.04 25.75 26.98
C MET A 301 -16.64 24.90 28.18
N HIS A 302 -15.47 24.25 28.12
CA HIS A 302 -14.95 23.47 29.24
C HIS A 302 -14.71 24.35 30.48
N ASN A 303 -14.09 25.52 30.29
CA ASN A 303 -13.85 26.47 31.38
C ASN A 303 -15.16 27.00 31.98
N GLU A 304 -16.14 27.36 31.17
CA GLU A 304 -17.46 27.80 31.63
C GLU A 304 -18.18 26.71 32.44
N LYS A 305 -18.10 25.45 31.98
CA LYS A 305 -18.63 24.30 32.71
C LYS A 305 -17.94 24.12 34.07
N MET A 306 -16.62 24.23 34.11
CA MET A 306 -15.85 24.14 35.36
C MET A 306 -16.17 25.27 36.33
N GLU A 307 -16.38 26.49 35.83
CA GLU A 307 -16.79 27.62 36.65
C GLU A 307 -18.18 27.42 37.25
N MET A 308 -19.14 26.94 36.46
CA MET A 308 -20.48 26.60 36.94
C MET A 308 -20.44 25.54 38.05
N GLN A 309 -19.61 24.49 37.88
CA GLN A 309 -19.42 23.47 38.90
C GLN A 309 -18.80 24.04 40.19
N ARG A 310 -17.79 24.91 40.08
CA ARG A 310 -17.20 25.59 41.25
C ARG A 310 -18.24 26.39 42.02
N ARG A 311 -19.04 27.22 41.33
CA ARG A 311 -20.12 28.01 41.96
C ARG A 311 -21.14 27.13 42.68
N LEU A 312 -21.47 25.96 42.12
CA LEU A 312 -22.40 25.02 42.76
C LEU A 312 -21.81 24.41 44.04
N ILE A 313 -20.52 24.04 44.02
CA ILE A 313 -19.81 23.54 45.20
C ILE A 313 -19.74 24.62 46.30
N GLU A 314 -19.41 25.87 45.94
CA GLU A 314 -19.38 27.00 46.87
C GLU A 314 -20.75 27.26 47.51
N ALA A 315 -21.83 27.22 46.72
CA ALA A 315 -23.19 27.40 47.23
C ALA A 315 -23.63 26.29 48.20
N LEU A 316 -23.20 25.04 47.96
CA LEU A 316 -23.50 23.91 48.85
C LEU A 316 -22.70 23.97 50.15
N THR A 317 -21.43 24.37 50.07
CA THR A 317 -20.53 24.47 51.23
C THR A 317 -20.86 25.67 52.11
N SER A 318 -21.23 26.82 51.53
CA SER A 318 -21.64 28.02 52.29
C SER A 318 -22.97 27.86 53.05
N LYS A 319 -23.82 26.88 52.69
CA LYS A 319 -25.07 26.61 53.43
C LYS A 319 -24.88 25.73 54.67
N HIS A 320 -23.72 25.11 54.82
CA HIS A 320 -23.39 24.19 55.92
C HIS A 320 -22.38 24.76 56.92
N SER A 321 -21.95 26.02 56.73
CA SER A 321 -21.22 26.82 57.72
C SER A 321 -22.13 27.89 58.29
#